data_AF-A0A315EBW5-F1
#
_entry.id   AF-A0A315EBW5-F1
#
_cell.length_a   1.000
_cell.length_b   1.000
_cell.length_c   1.000
_cell.angle_alpha   90.00
_cell.angle_beta   90.00
_cell.angle_gamma   90.00
#
_symmetry.space_group_name_H-M   'P 1'
#
loop_
_entity.id
_entity.type
_entity.pdbx_description
1 polymer ?
#
loop_
_entity_poly.entity_id
_entity_poly.type
_entity_poly.pdbx_seq_one_letter_code
_entity_poly.pdbx_strand_id
1 'polypeptide(L)'
;MNLQALFDAALAMVCLALAFDASKARPAWRLSQLLLAAAAILGALRFSELLPMPSLHQFFSMLGAGVGLPLLAMAVIQPDSAVATQRRFAWIYAIVAATACIFLVMVAQIKAWTAVCALLSALCILVLAVKNQKKLTALGGLLLLMTLTAFALKLNVPPLLPGDLLHIGMSLSLLVLWTGSKRSV
;
A
#
# COMPACT_ATOMS: atom_id res chain seq x y z
N MET A 1 -20.08 -7.34 -15.53
CA MET A 1 -18.65 -7.26 -15.14
C MET A 1 -18.58 -7.18 -13.62
N ASN A 2 -17.68 -7.95 -13.00
CA ASN A 2 -17.48 -7.87 -11.55
C ASN A 2 -16.72 -6.57 -11.21
N LEU A 3 -17.38 -5.62 -10.55
CA LEU A 3 -16.80 -4.32 -10.18
C LEU A 3 -15.57 -4.47 -9.28
N GLN A 4 -15.54 -5.48 -8.42
CA GLN A 4 -14.41 -5.76 -7.53
C GLN A 4 -13.14 -6.09 -8.32
N ALA A 5 -13.27 -6.98 -9.30
CA ALA A 5 -12.16 -7.36 -10.17
C ALA A 5 -11.63 -6.16 -10.97
N LEU A 6 -12.52 -5.25 -11.39
CA LEU A 6 -12.14 -4.04 -12.11
C LEU A 6 -11.33 -3.09 -11.23
N PHE A 7 -11.74 -2.84 -9.99
CA PHE A 7 -11.01 -1.93 -9.09
C PHE A 7 -9.69 -2.54 -8.61
N ASP A 8 -9.64 -3.85 -8.38
CA ASP A 8 -8.39 -4.57 -8.13
C ASP A 8 -7.42 -4.46 -9.32
N ALA A 9 -7.92 -4.66 -10.55
CA ALA A 9 -7.11 -4.51 -11.75
C ALA A 9 -6.62 -3.07 -11.94
N ALA A 10 -7.47 -2.08 -11.66
CA ALA A 10 -7.10 -0.67 -11.72
C ALA A 10 -5.99 -0.34 -10.71
N LEU A 11 -6.12 -0.79 -9.46
CA LEU A 11 -5.09 -0.64 -8.45
C LEU A 11 -3.78 -1.35 -8.85
N ALA A 12 -3.88 -2.57 -9.37
CA ALA A 12 -2.73 -3.32 -9.88
C ALA A 12 -1.99 -2.53 -10.98
N MET A 13 -2.71 -1.98 -11.94
CA MET A 13 -2.12 -1.15 -13.01
C MET A 13 -1.44 0.10 -12.45
N VAL A 14 -2.08 0.80 -11.51
CA VAL A 14 -1.48 1.98 -10.85
C VAL A 14 -0.19 1.58 -10.12
N CYS A 15 -0.23 0.55 -9.29
CA CYS A 15 0.95 0.06 -8.56
C CYS A 15 2.08 -0.36 -9.52
N LEU A 16 1.78 -1.10 -10.59
CA LEU A 16 2.79 -1.49 -11.58
C LEU A 16 3.38 -0.28 -12.31
N ALA A 17 2.53 0.66 -12.76
CA ALA A 17 2.99 1.89 -13.41
C ALA A 17 3.93 2.69 -12.49
N LEU A 18 3.57 2.81 -11.20
CA LEU A 18 4.38 3.48 -10.19
C LEU A 18 5.65 2.71 -9.81
N ALA A 19 5.67 1.39 -9.93
CA ALA A 19 6.87 0.56 -9.71
C ALA A 19 7.89 0.70 -10.85
N PHE A 20 7.40 0.80 -12.09
CA PHE A 20 8.25 0.88 -13.28
C PHE A 20 8.58 2.31 -13.72
N ASP A 21 7.96 3.34 -13.14
CA ASP A 21 8.32 4.73 -13.45
C ASP A 21 9.81 4.99 -13.10
N ALA A 22 10.61 5.21 -14.15
CA ALA A 22 12.05 5.42 -14.06
C ALA A 22 12.42 6.71 -13.30
N SER A 23 11.49 7.67 -13.21
CA SER A 23 11.74 8.97 -12.58
C SER A 23 11.93 8.91 -11.06
N LYS A 24 11.52 7.82 -10.38
CA LYS A 24 11.90 7.57 -8.98
C LYS A 24 12.24 6.11 -8.73
N ALA A 25 13.39 5.72 -9.25
CA ALA A 25 13.96 4.38 -9.14
C ALA A 25 14.39 3.95 -7.71
N ARG A 26 13.75 4.47 -6.65
CA ARG A 26 14.05 4.11 -5.26
C ARG A 26 13.60 2.67 -4.97
N PRO A 27 14.51 1.78 -4.53
CA PRO A 27 14.18 0.38 -4.30
C PRO A 27 13.01 0.14 -3.34
N ALA A 28 12.91 0.90 -2.23
CA ALA A 28 11.81 0.73 -1.27
C ALA A 28 10.44 1.07 -1.87
N TRP A 29 10.37 2.15 -2.66
CA TRP A 29 9.14 2.52 -3.36
C TRP A 29 8.71 1.39 -4.30
N ARG A 30 9.64 0.93 -5.15
CA ARG A 30 9.37 -0.16 -6.09
C ARG A 30 8.90 -1.42 -5.39
N LEU A 31 9.57 -1.82 -4.32
CA LEU A 31 9.23 -3.03 -3.57
C LEU A 31 7.85 -2.93 -2.92
N SER A 32 7.51 -1.77 -2.36
CA SER A 32 6.17 -1.47 -1.84
C SER A 32 5.11 -1.61 -2.92
N GLN A 33 5.30 -0.95 -4.07
CA GLN A 33 4.35 -1.00 -5.17
C GLN A 33 4.21 -2.42 -5.75
N LEU A 34 5.29 -3.19 -5.85
CA LEU A 34 5.22 -4.58 -6.32
C LEU A 34 4.45 -5.49 -5.37
N LEU A 35 4.59 -5.31 -4.05
CA LEU A 35 3.81 -6.06 -3.06
C LEU A 35 2.31 -5.72 -3.15
N LEU A 36 1.97 -4.43 -3.28
CA LEU A 36 0.59 -3.98 -3.45
C LEU A 36 0.01 -4.43 -4.79
N ALA A 37 0.79 -4.38 -5.87
CA ALA A 37 0.41 -4.88 -7.19
C ALA A 37 0.14 -6.38 -7.15
N ALA A 38 0.99 -7.18 -6.48
CA ALA A 38 0.77 -8.61 -6.35
C ALA A 38 -0.56 -8.92 -5.63
N ALA A 39 -0.86 -8.23 -4.53
CA ALA A 39 -2.13 -8.37 -3.82
C ALA A 39 -3.34 -8.05 -4.71
N ALA A 40 -3.25 -6.94 -5.46
CA ALA A 40 -4.32 -6.45 -6.34
C ALA A 40 -4.51 -7.35 -7.59
N ILE A 41 -3.44 -7.85 -8.22
CA ILE A 41 -3.53 -8.82 -9.32
C ILE A 41 -4.24 -10.09 -8.86
N LEU A 42 -3.88 -10.61 -7.69
CA LEU A 42 -4.51 -11.79 -7.11
C LEU A 42 -5.98 -11.53 -6.73
N GLY A 43 -6.32 -10.31 -6.32
CA GLY A 43 -7.70 -9.88 -6.11
C GLY A 43 -8.50 -9.92 -7.42
N ALA A 44 -7.95 -9.30 -8.46
CA ALA A 44 -8.56 -9.28 -9.79
C ALA A 44 -8.78 -10.69 -10.34
N LEU A 45 -7.78 -11.57 -10.24
CA LEU A 45 -7.87 -12.96 -10.70
C LEU A 45 -8.88 -13.79 -9.90
N ARG A 46 -8.96 -13.56 -8.58
CA ARG A 46 -9.94 -14.21 -7.70
C ARG A 46 -11.36 -13.82 -8.07
N PHE A 47 -11.63 -12.53 -8.20
CA PHE A 47 -12.98 -12.02 -8.47
C PHE A 47 -13.41 -12.17 -9.94
N SER A 48 -12.46 -12.43 -10.83
CA SER A 48 -12.73 -12.81 -12.22
C SER A 48 -12.92 -14.32 -12.41
N GLU A 49 -12.86 -15.10 -11.32
CA GLU A 49 -12.96 -16.57 -11.32
C GLU A 49 -11.87 -17.32 -12.13
N LEU A 50 -10.86 -16.59 -12.62
CA LEU A 50 -9.72 -17.16 -13.36
C LEU A 50 -8.77 -17.93 -12.44
N LEU A 51 -8.56 -17.45 -11.21
CA LEU A 51 -7.76 -18.13 -10.19
C LEU A 51 -8.40 -17.92 -8.81
N PRO A 52 -9.45 -18.69 -8.47
CA PRO A 52 -10.20 -18.53 -7.23
C PRO A 52 -9.43 -19.14 -6.04
N MET A 53 -8.31 -18.53 -5.66
CA MET A 53 -7.51 -18.89 -4.48
C MET A 53 -7.57 -17.77 -3.42
N PRO A 54 -8.60 -17.77 -2.54
CA PRO A 54 -8.77 -16.72 -1.53
C PRO A 54 -7.60 -16.60 -0.56
N SER A 55 -6.97 -17.72 -0.20
CA SER A 55 -5.82 -17.77 0.72
C SER A 55 -4.61 -17.02 0.20
N LEU A 56 -4.35 -17.13 -1.12
CA LEU A 56 -3.20 -16.51 -1.77
C LEU A 56 -3.38 -14.98 -1.84
N HIS A 57 -4.57 -14.52 -2.24
CA HIS A 57 -4.90 -13.09 -2.18
C HIS A 57 -4.83 -12.54 -0.75
N GLN A 58 -5.41 -13.24 0.24
CA GLN A 58 -5.36 -12.80 1.65
C GLN A 58 -3.92 -12.70 2.19
N PHE A 59 -3.05 -13.64 1.83
CA PHE A 59 -1.65 -13.62 2.22
C PHE A 59 -0.90 -12.41 1.65
N PHE A 60 -1.05 -12.12 0.35
CA PHE A 60 -0.40 -10.95 -0.25
C PHE A 60 -1.02 -9.63 0.20
N SER A 61 -2.32 -9.57 0.45
CA SER A 61 -2.97 -8.39 1.05
C SER A 61 -2.44 -8.12 2.46
N MET A 62 -2.22 -9.17 3.26
CA MET A 62 -1.56 -9.08 4.57
C MET A 62 -0.14 -8.52 4.46
N LEU A 63 0.67 -9.01 3.51
CA LEU A 63 2.01 -8.49 3.25
C LEU A 63 1.99 -7.06 2.70
N GLY A 64 1.04 -6.72 1.84
CA GLY A 64 0.86 -5.37 1.32
C GLY A 64 0.60 -4.36 2.44
N ALA A 65 -0.32 -4.69 3.35
CA ALA A 65 -0.64 -3.84 4.50
C ALA A 65 0.48 -3.79 5.55
N GLY A 66 1.07 -4.95 5.89
CA GLY A 66 2.06 -5.07 6.96
C GLY A 66 3.50 -4.76 6.56
N VAL A 67 3.84 -4.78 5.27
CA VAL A 67 5.21 -4.58 4.76
C VAL A 67 5.24 -3.53 3.66
N GLY A 68 4.33 -3.62 2.70
CA GLY A 68 4.26 -2.69 1.56
C GLY A 68 4.02 -1.25 2.00
N LEU A 69 3.01 -0.99 2.83
CA LEU A 69 2.70 0.36 3.31
C LEU A 69 3.79 0.96 4.23
N PRO A 70 4.40 0.20 5.16
CA PRO A 70 5.56 0.69 5.89
C PRO A 70 6.76 1.04 5.01
N LEU A 71 7.07 0.23 3.99
CA LEU A 71 8.10 0.55 3.00
C LEU A 71 7.78 1.82 2.22
N LEU A 72 6.51 2.03 1.86
CA LEU A 72 6.04 3.26 1.21
C LEU A 72 6.29 4.47 2.10
N ALA A 73 5.92 4.37 3.38
CA ALA A 73 6.12 5.42 4.36
C ALA A 73 7.60 5.79 4.48
N MET A 74 8.49 4.80 4.59
CA MET A 74 9.94 5.05 4.61
C MET A 74 10.43 5.74 3.34
N ALA A 75 9.98 5.31 2.17
CA ALA A 75 10.37 5.90 0.89
C ALA A 75 9.90 7.37 0.72
N VAL A 76 8.77 7.74 1.35
CA VAL A 76 8.18 9.08 1.29
C VAL A 76 8.76 10.01 2.36
N ILE A 77 8.88 9.52 3.60
CA ILE A 77 9.25 10.31 4.76
C ILE A 77 10.77 10.52 4.83
N GLN A 78 11.54 9.45 4.62
CA GLN A 78 12.99 9.46 4.69
C GLN A 78 13.58 9.04 3.34
N PRO A 79 13.43 9.91 2.32
CA PRO A 79 13.82 9.63 0.95
C PRO A 79 15.31 9.29 0.78
N ASP A 80 16.16 9.83 1.67
CA ASP A 80 17.62 9.70 1.62
C ASP A 80 18.14 8.57 2.52
N SER A 81 17.25 7.86 3.22
CA SER A 81 17.64 6.73 4.06
C SER A 81 18.23 5.59 3.22
N ALA A 82 19.09 4.78 3.85
CA ALA A 82 19.64 3.59 3.22
C ALA A 82 18.54 2.59 2.81
N VAL A 83 17.46 2.50 3.58
CA VAL A 83 16.28 1.68 3.26
C VAL A 83 15.60 2.17 1.97
N ALA A 84 15.45 3.49 1.80
CA ALA A 84 14.79 4.06 0.64
C ALA A 84 15.62 3.92 -0.65
N THR A 85 16.95 4.09 -0.55
CA THR A 85 17.85 4.25 -1.70
C THR A 85 18.59 2.98 -2.10
N GLN A 86 18.93 2.11 -1.15
CA GLN A 86 19.74 0.92 -1.41
C GLN A 86 18.90 -0.35 -1.47
N ARG A 87 19.06 -1.11 -2.55
CA ARG A 87 18.31 -2.36 -2.78
C ARG A 87 18.51 -3.37 -1.64
N ARG A 88 19.75 -3.51 -1.14
CA ARG A 88 20.07 -4.44 -0.06
C ARG A 88 19.27 -4.12 1.21
N PHE A 89 19.27 -2.88 1.67
CA PHE A 89 18.55 -2.49 2.88
C PHE A 89 17.03 -2.50 2.72
N ALA A 90 16.51 -2.15 1.54
CA ALA A 90 15.09 -2.31 1.24
C ALA A 90 14.62 -3.77 1.38
N TRP A 91 15.40 -4.73 0.84
CA TRP A 91 15.10 -6.15 0.96
C TRP A 91 15.27 -6.68 2.38
N ILE A 92 16.31 -6.27 3.11
CA ILE A 92 16.49 -6.65 4.52
C ILE A 92 15.27 -6.19 5.33
N TYR A 93 14.86 -4.93 5.19
CA TYR A 93 13.66 -4.42 5.85
C TYR A 93 12.43 -5.23 5.48
N ALA A 94 12.22 -5.49 4.18
CA ALA A 94 11.05 -6.22 3.70
C ALA A 94 10.98 -7.64 4.25
N ILE A 95 12.10 -8.36 4.27
CA ILE A 95 12.19 -9.73 4.80
C ILE A 95 11.91 -9.71 6.31
N VAL A 96 12.58 -8.84 7.07
CA VAL A 96 12.37 -8.74 8.52
C VAL A 96 10.93 -8.38 8.85
N ALA A 97 10.37 -7.39 8.16
CA ALA A 97 8.98 -6.98 8.33
C ALA A 97 8.00 -8.08 7.91
N ALA A 98 8.29 -8.82 6.83
CA ALA A 98 7.47 -9.95 6.40
C ALA A 98 7.50 -11.08 7.42
N THR A 99 8.68 -11.46 7.93
CA THR A 99 8.81 -12.47 8.98
C THR A 99 8.05 -12.07 10.23
N ALA A 100 8.21 -10.82 10.69
CA ALA A 100 7.48 -10.30 11.84
C ALA A 100 5.95 -10.28 11.59
N CYS A 101 5.51 -9.84 10.41
CA CYS A 101 4.10 -9.80 10.03
C CYS A 101 3.50 -11.21 9.99
N ILE A 102 4.18 -12.17 9.37
CA ILE A 102 3.73 -13.58 9.31
C ILE A 102 3.65 -14.16 10.72
N PHE A 103 4.67 -13.94 11.56
CA PHE A 103 4.67 -14.44 12.92
C PHE A 103 3.50 -13.84 13.73
N LEU A 104 3.33 -12.52 13.70
CA LEU A 104 2.30 -11.86 14.51
C LEU A 104 0.88 -12.17 14.02
N VAL A 105 0.66 -12.27 12.72
CA VAL A 105 -0.69 -12.49 12.16
C VAL A 105 -1.04 -13.98 12.11
N MET A 106 -0.14 -14.85 11.66
CA MET A 106 -0.42 -16.27 11.44
C MET A 106 -0.12 -17.13 12.68
N VAL A 107 0.94 -16.82 13.44
CA VAL A 107 1.32 -17.62 14.61
C VAL A 107 0.68 -17.06 15.87
N ALA A 108 0.87 -15.77 16.16
CA ALA A 108 0.31 -15.11 17.34
C ALA A 108 -1.18 -14.71 17.16
N GLN A 109 -1.76 -14.89 15.97
CA GLN A 109 -3.17 -14.61 15.66
C GLN A 109 -3.61 -13.16 15.92
N ILE A 110 -2.66 -12.21 15.93
CA ILE A 110 -2.91 -10.79 16.11
C ILE A 110 -3.35 -10.18 14.76
N LYS A 111 -4.60 -10.47 14.37
CA LYS A 111 -5.17 -10.04 13.08
C LYS A 111 -5.20 -8.51 12.90
N ALA A 112 -5.20 -7.75 14.00
CA ALA A 112 -5.17 -6.29 13.97
C ALA A 112 -3.80 -5.72 13.53
N TRP A 113 -2.73 -6.52 13.54
CA TRP A 113 -1.37 -6.05 13.26
C TRP A 113 -1.25 -5.36 11.89
N THR A 114 -1.84 -5.93 10.84
CA THR A 114 -1.80 -5.35 9.49
C THR A 114 -2.51 -4.01 9.41
N ALA A 115 -3.66 -3.88 10.07
CA ALA A 115 -4.40 -2.63 10.14
C ALA A 115 -3.61 -1.55 10.91
N VAL A 116 -2.99 -1.92 12.03
CA VAL A 116 -2.13 -1.04 12.82
C VAL A 116 -0.94 -0.56 11.98
N CYS A 117 -0.22 -1.45 11.29
CA CYS A 117 0.89 -1.08 10.42
C CYS A 117 0.45 -0.14 9.29
N ALA A 118 -0.69 -0.44 8.64
CA ALA A 118 -1.23 0.36 7.55
C ALA A 118 -1.59 1.78 8.03
N LEU A 119 -2.33 1.89 9.13
CA LEU A 119 -2.77 3.16 9.70
C LEU A 119 -1.60 3.99 10.23
N LEU A 120 -0.65 3.37 10.94
CA LEU A 120 0.55 4.05 11.41
C LEU A 120 1.39 4.57 10.24
N SER A 121 1.52 3.78 9.16
CA SER A 121 2.23 4.22 7.95
C SER A 121 1.59 5.46 7.33
N ALA A 122 0.27 5.45 7.16
CA ALA A 122 -0.47 6.59 6.63
C ALA A 122 -0.39 7.83 7.55
N LEU A 123 -0.51 7.62 8.87
CA LEU A 123 -0.40 8.68 9.87
C LEU A 123 0.99 9.31 9.87
N CYS A 124 2.05 8.50 9.85
CA CYS A 124 3.43 8.98 9.77
C CYS A 124 3.68 9.80 8.50
N ILE A 125 3.16 9.35 7.35
CA ILE A 125 3.25 10.12 6.09
C ILE A 125 2.55 11.47 6.26
N LEU A 126 1.33 11.49 6.80
CA LEU A 126 0.55 12.71 6.98
C LEU A 126 1.23 13.70 7.94
N VAL A 127 1.59 13.25 9.14
CA VAL A 127 2.20 14.10 10.18
C VAL A 127 3.50 14.73 9.68
N LEU A 128 4.37 13.93 9.05
CA LEU A 128 5.66 14.44 8.57
C LEU A 128 5.52 15.27 7.30
N ALA A 129 4.53 14.98 6.45
CA ALA A 129 4.24 15.85 5.31
C ALA A 129 3.69 17.22 5.73
N VAL A 130 2.81 17.26 6.74
CA VAL A 130 2.30 18.51 7.34
C VAL A 130 3.44 19.29 8.00
N LYS A 131 4.27 18.61 8.81
CA LYS A 131 5.45 19.23 9.46
C LYS A 131 6.42 19.83 8.44
N ASN A 132 6.65 19.13 7.33
CA ASN A 132 7.54 19.57 6.26
C ASN A 132 6.86 20.50 5.23
N GLN A 133 5.62 20.95 5.48
CA GLN A 133 4.85 21.85 4.61
C GLN A 133 4.65 21.34 3.18
N LYS A 134 4.73 20.02 2.96
CA LYS A 134 4.56 19.40 1.64
C LYS A 134 3.08 19.11 1.38
N LYS A 135 2.34 20.12 0.92
CA LYS A 135 0.87 20.08 0.74
C LYS A 135 0.36 18.88 -0.06
N LEU A 136 1.01 18.54 -1.17
CA LEU A 136 0.60 17.41 -2.01
C LEU A 136 0.82 16.06 -1.32
N THR A 137 1.95 15.89 -0.64
CA THR A 137 2.25 14.65 0.10
C THR A 137 1.34 14.52 1.33
N ALA A 138 0.98 15.64 1.97
CA ALA A 138 0.00 15.68 3.04
C ALA A 138 -1.39 15.28 2.55
N LEU A 139 -1.82 15.79 1.39
CA LEU A 139 -3.09 15.41 0.77
C LEU A 139 -3.11 13.91 0.42
N GLY A 140 -2.02 13.38 -0.13
CA GLY A 140 -1.88 11.94 -0.41
C GLY A 140 -1.92 11.07 0.85
N GLY A 141 -1.23 11.50 1.91
CA GLY A 141 -1.25 10.83 3.22
C GLY A 141 -2.63 10.88 3.89
N LEU A 142 -3.33 12.01 3.79
CA LEU A 142 -4.69 12.18 4.30
C LEU A 142 -5.68 11.27 3.58
N LEU A 143 -5.62 11.23 2.24
CA LEU A 143 -6.44 10.31 1.44
C LEU A 143 -6.18 8.85 1.84
N LEU A 144 -4.91 8.45 1.93
CA LEU A 144 -4.53 7.10 2.33
C LEU A 144 -5.09 6.75 3.73
N LEU A 145 -4.97 7.67 4.70
CA LEU A 145 -5.50 7.48 6.05
C LEU A 145 -7.02 7.38 6.07
N MET A 146 -7.72 8.27 5.37
CA MET A 146 -9.19 8.22 5.25
C MET A 146 -9.67 6.90 4.62
N THR A 147 -9.01 6.45 3.55
CA THR A 147 -9.35 5.19 2.89
C THR A 147 -9.12 3.97 3.79
N LEU A 148 -7.98 3.91 4.50
CA LEU A 148 -7.66 2.81 5.39
C LEU A 148 -8.58 2.77 6.62
N THR A 149 -8.90 3.93 7.19
CA THR A 149 -9.85 4.03 8.31
C THR A 149 -11.27 3.64 7.89
N ALA A 150 -11.74 4.08 6.71
CA ALA A 150 -13.04 3.68 6.17
C ALA A 150 -13.13 2.16 5.97
N PHE A 151 -12.06 1.53 5.47
CA PHE A 151 -11.99 0.07 5.33
C PHE A 151 -11.95 -0.65 6.69
N ALA A 152 -11.18 -0.13 7.66
CA ALA A 152 -11.10 -0.71 9.01
C ALA A 152 -12.45 -0.66 9.73
N LEU A 153 -13.23 0.40 9.52
CA LEU A 153 -14.59 0.57 10.03
C LEU A 153 -15.65 -0.20 9.21
N LYS A 154 -15.25 -0.85 8.11
CA LYS A 154 -16.15 -1.57 7.19
C LYS A 154 -17.32 -0.70 6.70
N LEU A 155 -17.05 0.57 6.41
CA LEU A 155 -18.06 1.48 5.89
C LEU A 155 -18.58 0.95 4.55
N ASN A 156 -19.90 0.79 4.46
CA ASN A 156 -20.56 0.31 3.27
C ASN A 156 -21.32 1.49 2.63
N VAL A 157 -21.00 1.80 1.37
CA VAL A 157 -21.66 2.87 0.63
C VAL A 157 -22.28 2.24 -0.61
N PRO A 158 -23.53 1.76 -0.54
CA PRO A 158 -24.18 1.10 -1.67
C PRO A 158 -24.14 2.01 -2.91
N PRO A 159 -23.75 1.51 -4.10
CA PRO A 159 -23.53 0.10 -4.47
C PRO A 159 -22.11 -0.45 -4.24
N LEU A 160 -21.18 0.33 -3.67
CA LEU A 160 -19.77 -0.03 -3.51
C LEU A 160 -19.52 -0.82 -2.22
N LEU A 161 -18.80 -1.93 -2.34
CA LEU A 161 -18.38 -2.72 -1.19
C LEU A 161 -17.16 -2.05 -0.50
N PRO A 162 -16.89 -2.35 0.78
CA PRO A 162 -15.77 -1.74 1.51
C PRO A 162 -14.41 -1.93 0.80
N GLY A 163 -14.21 -3.07 0.14
CA GLY A 163 -13.00 -3.34 -0.65
C GLY A 163 -12.88 -2.44 -1.89
N ASP A 164 -13.98 -2.11 -2.54
CA ASP A 164 -13.97 -1.25 -3.73
C ASP A 164 -13.54 0.17 -3.37
N LEU A 165 -14.09 0.70 -2.27
CA LEU A 165 -13.70 1.99 -1.70
C LEU A 165 -12.22 2.00 -1.31
N LEU A 166 -11.71 0.89 -0.75
CA LEU A 166 -10.30 0.74 -0.43
C LEU A 166 -9.44 0.85 -1.69
N HIS A 167 -9.72 0.08 -2.73
CA HIS A 167 -8.90 0.03 -3.94
C HIS A 167 -8.91 1.37 -4.71
N ILE A 168 -10.07 2.02 -4.82
CA ILE A 168 -10.20 3.34 -5.45
C ILE A 168 -9.39 4.38 -4.65
N GLY A 169 -9.60 4.42 -3.34
CA GLY A 169 -8.95 5.40 -2.48
C GLY A 169 -7.43 5.19 -2.41
N MET A 170 -6.96 3.94 -2.35
CA MET A 170 -5.53 3.64 -2.40
C MET A 170 -4.94 4.07 -3.75
N SER A 171 -5.59 3.74 -4.87
CA SER A 171 -5.13 4.15 -6.20
C SER A 171 -4.95 5.67 -6.30
N LEU A 172 -5.95 6.43 -5.87
CA LEU A 172 -5.90 7.89 -5.88
C LEU A 172 -4.79 8.42 -4.94
N SER A 173 -4.71 7.89 -3.72
CA SER A 173 -3.70 8.31 -2.74
C SER A 173 -2.27 8.06 -3.24
N LEU A 174 -2.01 6.92 -3.89
CA LEU A 174 -0.72 6.55 -4.44
C LEU A 174 -0.32 7.48 -5.59
N LEU A 175 -1.25 7.84 -6.47
CA LEU A 175 -1.02 8.82 -7.54
C LEU A 175 -0.71 10.22 -6.98
N VAL A 176 -1.42 10.65 -5.93
CA VAL A 176 -1.15 11.94 -5.27
C VAL A 176 0.21 11.91 -4.56
N LEU A 177 0.53 10.85 -3.83
CA LEU A 177 1.84 10.69 -3.19
C LEU A 177 2.96 10.67 -4.24
N TRP A 178 2.71 10.04 -5.39
CA TRP A 178 3.62 10.04 -6.52
C TRP A 178 3.85 11.45 -7.05
N THR A 179 2.81 12.25 -7.31
CA THR A 179 3.00 13.63 -7.79
C THR A 179 3.69 14.51 -6.74
N GLY A 180 3.32 14.39 -5.47
CA GLY A 180 3.90 15.16 -4.37
C GLY A 180 5.38 14.86 -4.12
N SER A 181 5.84 13.63 -4.38
CA SER A 181 7.25 13.27 -4.23
C SER A 181 8.12 13.64 -5.44
N LYS A 182 7.56 14.07 -6.59
CA LYS A 182 8.36 14.56 -7.74
C LYS A 182 8.96 15.96 -7.51
N ARG A 183 8.42 16.74 -6.57
CA ARG A 183 8.81 18.14 -6.32
C ARG A 183 9.89 18.34 -5.24
N SER A 184 10.58 17.30 -4.81
CA SER A 184 11.63 17.39 -3.78
C SER A 184 13.05 17.23 -4.33
N VAL A 185 13.27 17.62 -5.58
CA VAL A 185 14.60 17.79 -6.20
C VAL A 185 14.70 19.25 -6.60
#